data_AF-A0A3D6B7S5-F1
#
_entry.id   AF-A0A3D6B7S5-F1
#
_cell.length_a   1.000
_cell.length_b   1.000
_cell.length_c   1.000
_cell.angle_alpha   90.00
_cell.angle_beta   90.00
_cell.angle_gamma   90.00
#
_symmetry.space_group_name_H-M   'P 1'
#
loop_
_entity.id
_entity.type
_entity.pdbx_description
1 polymer ?
#
loop_
_entity_poly.entity_id
_entity_poly.type
_entity_poly.pdbx_seq_one_letter_code
_entity_poly.pdbx_strand_id
1 'polypeptide(L)'
;MKLNFSENHKLLFSVVFFGFIALSILIAIIPAIEVNSNDPMCGVNTLTPAEFRGLNTYVSEGCLYCHTQQVRPLQLDKVFGRPSSPLDYSYLTPLDQIRMTPAVLGSERTGPDLSNIGNRQPSEIWHHIHLYNPRSVVKSSIMQAYPWLYEIKENPDSNDLVIPVPDEYAPKNGKVVATQKAKDLVAYLLFLKQKPIEGISQIEESTSKNLSGSDAGAQLFNTNCASCHQQNGEGISKTFPPLKNSATVNSDNPDKHIRTVLFGLKGEAINGIVYPAEMPPQKDNLTNEQIAEIINYERSSWGNNGKKITADDVRKIRAEGK
;
A
#
# COMPACT_ATOMS: atom_id res chain seq x y z
N MET A 1 31.31 40.32 38.53
CA MET A 1 31.62 40.98 37.23
C MET A 1 30.32 41.62 36.74
N LYS A 2 30.26 42.94 36.56
CA LYS A 2 29.06 43.59 36.01
C LYS A 2 29.02 43.33 34.51
N LEU A 3 27.93 42.70 34.03
CA LEU A 3 27.73 42.45 32.60
C LEU A 3 27.22 43.74 31.94
N ASN A 4 28.13 44.56 31.44
CA ASN A 4 27.80 45.82 30.74
C ASN A 4 27.62 45.55 29.24
N PHE A 5 26.50 44.91 28.90
CA PHE A 5 26.19 44.52 27.51
C PHE A 5 25.95 45.70 26.58
N SER A 6 25.55 46.86 27.10
CA SER A 6 25.29 48.08 26.33
C SER A 6 26.55 48.75 25.79
N GLU A 7 27.70 48.55 26.43
CA GLU A 7 28.97 49.17 26.02
C GLU A 7 29.98 48.15 25.51
N ASN A 8 29.90 46.89 25.97
CA ASN A 8 30.83 45.84 25.59
C ASN A 8 30.18 44.84 24.62
N HIS A 9 30.16 45.21 23.34
CA HIS A 9 29.59 44.36 22.28
C HIS A 9 30.31 43.02 22.11
N LYS A 10 31.61 42.93 22.43
CA LYS A 10 32.34 41.64 22.42
C LYS A 10 31.78 40.70 23.48
N LEU A 11 31.53 41.20 24.70
CA LEU A 11 30.91 40.44 25.78
C LEU A 11 29.48 40.01 25.42
N LEU A 12 28.68 40.92 24.85
CA LEU A 12 27.32 40.60 24.39
C LEU A 12 27.33 39.50 23.32
N PHE A 13 28.14 39.67 22.26
CA PHE A 13 28.26 38.69 21.19
C PHE A 13 28.72 37.33 21.71
N SER A 14 29.77 37.29 22.55
CA SER A 14 30.26 36.04 23.11
C SER A 14 29.20 35.32 23.96
N VAL A 15 28.49 36.04 24.83
CA VAL A 15 27.44 35.44 25.67
C VAL A 15 26.31 34.88 24.82
N VAL A 16 25.85 35.61 23.80
CA VAL A 16 24.80 35.13 22.89
C VAL A 16 25.28 33.93 22.05
N PHE A 17 26.48 34.00 21.48
CA PHE A 17 27.05 32.94 20.64
C PHE A 17 27.27 31.64 21.43
N PHE A 18 27.93 31.72 22.58
CA PHE A 18 28.16 30.53 23.42
C PHE A 18 26.86 30.05 24.07
N GLY A 19 25.92 30.96 24.39
CA GLY A 19 24.57 30.61 24.83
C GLY A 19 23.81 29.83 23.75
N PHE A 20 23.86 30.27 22.49
CA PHE A 20 23.26 29.55 21.35
C PHE A 20 23.91 28.18 21.14
N ILE A 21 25.24 28.06 21.21
CA ILE A 21 25.94 26.77 21.12
C ILE A 21 25.50 25.84 22.26
N ALA A 22 25.50 26.33 23.50
CA ALA A 22 25.12 25.55 24.67
C ALA A 22 23.66 25.06 24.58
N LEU A 23 22.73 25.95 24.20
CA LEU A 23 21.33 25.60 23.99
C LEU A 23 21.15 24.62 22.83
N SER A 24 21.89 24.78 21.74
CA SER A 24 21.85 23.84 20.60
C SER A 24 22.36 22.46 21.00
N ILE A 25 23.44 22.38 21.78
CA ILE A 25 23.95 21.10 22.31
C ILE A 25 22.90 20.46 23.22
N LEU A 26 22.36 21.24 24.18
CA LEU A 26 21.44 20.74 25.21
C LEU A 26 20.08 20.32 24.64
N ILE A 27 19.50 21.12 23.74
CA ILE A 27 18.12 20.95 23.28
C ILE A 27 18.05 20.11 22.00
N ALA A 28 19.07 20.16 21.13
CA ALA A 28 19.04 19.44 19.86
C ALA A 28 20.00 18.25 19.85
N ILE A 29 21.29 18.45 20.16
CA ILE A 29 22.31 17.41 19.96
C ILE A 29 22.18 16.28 20.99
N ILE A 30 22.08 16.59 22.28
CA ILE A 30 21.96 15.57 23.33
C ILE A 30 20.70 14.70 23.11
N PRO A 31 19.48 15.25 22.95
CA PRO A 31 18.30 14.44 22.68
C PRO A 31 18.40 13.63 21.39
N ALA A 32 19.01 14.17 20.33
CA ALA A 32 19.21 13.44 19.09
C ALA A 32 20.13 12.22 19.26
N ILE A 33 21.21 12.36 20.03
CA ILE A 33 22.11 11.23 20.37
C ILE A 33 21.36 10.19 21.20
N GLU A 34 20.61 10.61 22.23
CA GLU A 34 19.82 9.71 23.07
C GLU A 34 18.80 8.92 22.23
N VAL A 35 18.05 9.60 21.36
CA VAL A 35 17.06 8.96 20.47
C VAL A 35 17.71 7.98 19.49
N ASN A 36 18.86 8.34 18.89
CA ASN A 36 19.58 7.45 17.97
C ASN A 36 20.26 6.26 18.67
N SER A 37 20.54 6.36 19.97
CA SER A 37 21.13 5.26 20.75
C SER A 37 20.11 4.20 21.18
N ASN A 38 18.80 4.50 21.06
CA ASN A 38 17.76 3.52 21.31
C ASN A 38 17.69 2.54 20.14
N ASP A 39 18.01 1.27 20.42
CA ASP A 39 17.88 0.19 19.46
C ASP A 39 16.40 0.13 19.00
N PRO A 40 16.10 0.16 17.69
CA PRO A 40 14.74 0.03 17.21
C PRO A 40 14.10 -1.22 17.82
N MET A 41 13.08 -1.01 18.66
CA MET A 41 12.42 -2.10 19.38
C MET A 41 12.00 -3.19 18.39
N CYS A 42 12.48 -4.41 18.63
CA CYS A 42 12.12 -5.68 18.01
C CYS A 42 11.50 -5.61 16.60
N GLY A 43 12.31 -5.88 15.56
CA GLY A 43 11.80 -6.21 14.23
C GLY A 43 12.04 -5.16 13.15
N VAL A 44 13.27 -4.65 13.07
CA VAL A 44 13.76 -3.80 11.97
C VAL A 44 13.53 -4.50 10.65
N ASN A 45 12.60 -3.97 9.85
CA ASN A 45 12.55 -4.33 8.44
C ASN A 45 13.76 -3.68 7.77
N THR A 46 14.60 -4.47 7.12
CA THR A 46 15.70 -3.92 6.30
C THR A 46 15.30 -3.96 4.84
N LEU A 47 15.60 -2.90 4.11
CA LEU A 47 15.40 -2.86 2.66
C LEU A 47 16.37 -3.85 2.00
N THR A 48 15.85 -4.72 1.14
CA THR A 48 16.65 -5.48 0.20
C THR A 48 17.33 -4.54 -0.80
N PRO A 49 18.40 -4.99 -1.50
CA PRO A 49 19.04 -4.16 -2.53
C PRO A 49 18.09 -3.69 -3.63
N ALA A 50 17.07 -4.48 -3.97
CA ALA A 50 16.06 -4.11 -4.96
C ALA A 50 15.13 -3.00 -4.43
N GLU A 51 14.62 -3.14 -3.21
CA GLU A 51 13.77 -2.12 -2.58
C GLU A 51 14.54 -0.82 -2.34
N PHE A 52 15.82 -0.88 -2.00
CA PHE A 52 16.65 0.32 -1.88
C PHE A 52 16.83 1.06 -3.21
N ARG A 53 17.06 0.33 -4.33
CA ARG A 53 17.04 0.94 -5.67
C ARG A 53 15.65 1.48 -6.04
N GLY A 54 14.60 0.83 -5.56
CA GLY A 54 13.22 1.30 -5.67
C GLY A 54 12.99 2.63 -4.95
N LEU A 55 13.48 2.77 -3.72
CA LEU A 55 13.45 4.03 -2.96
C LEU A 55 14.19 5.13 -3.71
N ASN A 56 15.38 4.85 -4.25
CA ASN A 56 16.12 5.83 -5.07
C ASN A 56 15.31 6.25 -6.29
N THR A 57 14.62 5.31 -6.94
CA THR A 57 13.71 5.61 -8.05
C THR A 57 12.56 6.50 -7.57
N TYR A 58 11.89 6.15 -6.48
CA TYR A 58 10.78 6.91 -5.89
C TYR A 58 11.16 8.38 -5.62
N VAL A 59 12.37 8.60 -5.08
CA VAL A 59 12.91 9.95 -4.86
C VAL A 59 13.24 10.64 -6.18
N SER A 60 13.90 9.95 -7.12
CA SER A 60 14.32 10.54 -8.41
C SER A 60 13.14 10.95 -9.30
N GLU A 61 12.03 10.22 -9.21
CA GLU A 61 10.80 10.47 -9.96
C GLU A 61 9.89 11.50 -9.26
N GLY A 62 10.31 12.00 -8.08
CA GLY A 62 9.60 13.04 -7.34
C GLY A 62 8.30 12.58 -6.68
N CYS A 63 8.10 11.28 -6.45
CA CYS A 63 6.85 10.76 -5.91
C CYS A 63 6.47 11.37 -4.55
N LEU A 64 7.47 11.72 -3.73
CA LEU A 64 7.31 12.34 -2.41
C LEU A 64 6.65 13.73 -2.44
N TYR A 65 6.61 14.38 -3.60
CA TYR A 65 5.95 15.68 -3.75
C TYR A 65 4.42 15.56 -3.78
N CYS A 66 3.89 14.40 -4.15
CA CYS A 66 2.44 14.15 -4.21
C CYS A 66 1.97 13.12 -3.18
N HIS A 67 2.85 12.21 -2.75
CA HIS A 67 2.52 11.09 -1.88
C HIS A 67 3.28 11.17 -0.57
N THR A 68 2.53 11.35 0.53
CA THR A 68 3.07 11.27 1.88
C THR A 68 3.33 9.82 2.29
N GLN A 69 4.26 9.63 3.21
CA GLN A 69 4.44 8.38 3.95
C GLN A 69 4.40 8.69 5.45
N GLN A 70 3.31 9.35 5.87
CA GLN A 70 3.04 9.67 7.25
C GLN A 70 1.53 9.77 7.48
N VAL A 71 0.95 8.69 8.02
CA VAL A 71 -0.46 8.62 8.39
C VAL A 71 -0.65 9.39 9.70
N ARG A 72 -1.51 10.42 9.67
CA ARG A 72 -1.80 11.25 10.85
C ARG A 72 -2.89 10.60 11.71
N PRO A 73 -2.96 10.90 13.02
CA PRO A 73 -4.03 10.42 13.90
C PRO A 73 -5.35 11.19 13.68
N LEU A 74 -5.80 11.28 12.43
CA LEU A 74 -7.05 11.93 12.04
C LEU A 74 -8.02 10.89 11.48
N GLN A 75 -9.32 11.07 11.73
CA GLN A 75 -10.35 10.16 11.25
C GLN A 75 -10.33 9.99 9.72
N LEU A 76 -10.02 11.06 8.98
CA LEU A 76 -9.92 11.07 7.52
C LEU A 76 -8.72 10.26 7.00
N ASP A 77 -7.68 10.09 7.81
CA ASP A 77 -6.45 9.39 7.42
C ASP A 77 -6.52 7.88 7.70
N LYS A 78 -7.52 7.41 8.45
CA LYS A 78 -7.69 5.98 8.80
C LYS A 78 -7.79 5.07 7.58
N VAL A 79 -8.29 5.58 6.46
CA VAL A 79 -8.36 4.81 5.20
C VAL A 79 -6.97 4.39 4.72
N PHE A 80 -5.92 5.15 5.05
CA PHE A 80 -4.53 4.87 4.65
C PHE A 80 -3.84 3.88 5.57
N GLY A 81 -4.27 3.76 6.82
CA GLY A 81 -3.69 2.84 7.79
C GLY A 81 -3.83 3.38 9.21
N ARG A 82 -3.10 2.75 10.14
CA ARG A 82 -2.99 3.26 11.50
C ARG A 82 -2.08 4.50 11.53
N PRO A 83 -2.17 5.36 12.55
CA PRO A 83 -1.22 6.45 12.72
C PRO A 83 0.23 5.93 12.66
N SER A 84 1.10 6.69 11.96
CA SER A 84 2.50 6.33 11.83
C SER A 84 3.19 6.29 13.20
N SER A 85 4.06 5.30 13.37
CA SER A 85 4.88 5.08 14.56
C SER A 85 6.36 5.12 14.18
N PRO A 86 7.29 5.47 15.10
CA PRO A 86 8.73 5.38 14.83
C PRO A 86 9.19 4.04 14.25
N LEU A 87 8.52 2.93 14.60
CA LEU A 87 8.82 1.61 14.06
C LEU A 87 8.64 1.53 12.52
N ASP A 88 7.72 2.30 11.94
CA ASP A 88 7.46 2.33 10.50
C ASP A 88 8.64 2.88 9.70
N TYR A 89 9.57 3.57 10.38
CA TYR A 89 10.77 4.18 9.79
C TYR A 89 12.07 3.49 10.25
N SER A 90 11.96 2.35 10.93
CA SER A 90 13.13 1.60 11.44
C SER A 90 14.07 1.12 10.33
N TYR A 91 13.59 1.05 9.08
CA TYR A 91 14.40 0.69 7.91
C TYR A 91 15.37 1.80 7.45
N LEU A 92 15.24 3.01 8.00
CA LEU A 92 16.12 4.12 7.68
C LEU A 92 17.47 3.90 8.37
N THR A 93 18.47 3.50 7.59
CA THR A 93 19.83 3.25 8.09
C THR A 93 20.80 4.36 7.65
N PRO A 94 21.92 4.56 8.37
CA PRO A 94 23.00 5.41 7.90
C PRO A 94 23.53 4.96 6.53
N LEU A 95 23.66 5.89 5.59
CA LEU A 95 24.31 5.66 4.30
C LEU A 95 25.83 5.77 4.44
N ASP A 96 26.29 6.66 5.30
CA ASP A 96 27.69 6.81 5.71
C ASP A 96 27.77 7.53 7.08
N GLN A 97 28.96 8.03 7.42
CA GLN A 97 29.24 8.69 8.71
C GLN A 97 28.43 9.97 8.96
N ILE A 98 27.89 10.61 7.92
CA ILE A 98 27.20 11.90 8.01
C ILE A 98 25.83 11.93 7.32
N ARG A 99 25.51 10.94 6.46
CA ARG A 99 24.24 10.84 5.73
C ARG A 99 23.40 9.69 6.26
N MET A 100 22.11 9.96 6.45
CA MET A 100 21.08 8.96 6.72
C MET A 100 20.26 8.69 5.46
N THR A 101 19.66 7.50 5.37
CA THR A 101 18.61 7.23 4.39
C THR A 101 17.48 8.25 4.61
N PRO A 102 17.02 8.98 3.58
CA PRO A 102 16.05 10.04 3.77
C PRO A 102 14.70 9.47 4.20
N ALA A 103 14.14 10.02 5.27
CA ALA A 103 12.74 9.80 5.61
C ALA A 103 11.86 10.49 4.56
N VAL A 104 11.20 9.71 3.70
CA VAL A 104 10.34 10.23 2.62
C VAL A 104 8.92 10.50 3.13
N LEU A 105 8.80 11.28 4.22
CA LEU A 105 7.51 11.59 4.86
C LEU A 105 6.54 12.33 3.92
N GLY A 106 7.09 13.09 2.96
CA GLY A 106 6.35 13.95 2.06
C GLY A 106 5.95 15.27 2.72
N SER A 107 5.68 16.29 1.91
CA SER A 107 5.28 17.63 2.37
C SER A 107 3.86 18.02 1.95
N GLU A 108 3.30 17.31 0.97
CA GLU A 108 1.98 17.55 0.41
C GLU A 108 1.30 16.23 0.05
N ARG A 109 -0.03 16.22 0.11
CA ARG A 109 -0.86 15.06 -0.22
C ARG A 109 -1.80 15.40 -1.38
N THR A 110 -1.25 15.41 -2.59
CA THR A 110 -2.04 15.46 -3.84
C THR A 110 -2.64 14.08 -4.17
N GLY A 111 -1.86 13.02 -3.95
CA GLY A 111 -2.29 11.62 -4.04
C GLY A 111 -2.41 10.97 -2.65
N PRO A 112 -2.92 9.72 -2.55
CA PRO A 112 -3.01 8.97 -1.30
C PRO A 112 -1.68 8.86 -0.53
N ASP A 113 -1.76 8.74 0.79
CA ASP A 113 -0.60 8.32 1.60
C ASP A 113 -0.20 6.86 1.28
N LEU A 114 1.10 6.61 1.22
CA LEU A 114 1.68 5.33 0.80
C LEU A 114 2.33 4.52 1.92
N SER A 115 2.33 4.98 3.18
CA SER A 115 2.97 4.26 4.30
C SER A 115 2.55 2.80 4.46
N ASN A 116 1.33 2.47 4.02
CA ASN A 116 0.75 1.12 4.14
C ASN A 116 0.29 0.57 2.78
N ILE A 117 0.83 1.09 1.67
CA ILE A 117 0.34 0.74 0.33
C ILE A 117 0.55 -0.74 0.00
N GLY A 118 1.60 -1.39 0.51
CA GLY A 118 1.83 -2.81 0.30
C GLY A 118 0.78 -3.72 0.93
N ASN A 119 0.05 -3.24 1.95
CA ASN A 119 -1.10 -3.95 2.51
C ASN A 119 -2.41 -3.56 1.80
N ARG A 120 -2.60 -2.27 1.51
CA ARG A 120 -3.81 -1.75 0.84
C ARG A 120 -3.92 -2.17 -0.63
N GLN A 121 -2.79 -2.34 -1.30
CA GLN A 121 -2.70 -2.75 -2.70
C GLN A 121 -1.53 -3.73 -2.87
N PRO A 122 -1.75 -5.03 -2.62
CA PRO A 122 -0.69 -6.02 -2.67
C PRO A 122 -0.38 -6.54 -4.08
N SER A 123 -1.15 -6.14 -5.10
CA SER A 123 -0.95 -6.62 -6.48
C SER A 123 0.21 -5.88 -7.18
N GLU A 124 1.29 -6.60 -7.46
CA GLU A 124 2.43 -6.09 -8.26
C GLU A 124 1.98 -5.58 -9.64
N ILE A 125 1.11 -6.34 -10.31
CA ILE A 125 0.58 -5.98 -11.63
C ILE A 125 -0.24 -4.69 -11.57
N TRP A 126 -1.04 -4.49 -10.52
CA TRP A 126 -1.80 -3.24 -10.36
C TRP A 126 -0.87 -2.03 -10.31
N HIS A 127 0.22 -2.11 -9.52
CA HIS A 127 1.20 -1.03 -9.40
C HIS A 127 1.85 -0.73 -10.74
N HIS A 128 2.21 -1.76 -11.50
CA HIS A 128 2.80 -1.56 -12.82
C HIS A 128 1.86 -0.86 -13.79
N ILE A 129 0.60 -1.27 -13.85
CA ILE A 129 -0.40 -0.61 -14.72
C ILE A 129 -0.63 0.82 -14.24
N HIS A 130 -0.74 1.03 -12.93
CA HIS A 130 -0.93 2.37 -12.36
C HIS A 130 0.24 3.29 -12.69
N LEU A 131 1.49 2.84 -12.55
CA LEU A 131 2.68 3.63 -12.88
C LEU A 131 2.76 3.89 -14.40
N TYR A 132 2.49 2.89 -15.23
CA TYR A 132 2.51 3.05 -16.68
C TYR A 132 1.46 4.06 -17.15
N ASN A 133 0.23 3.94 -16.65
CA ASN A 133 -0.85 4.89 -16.88
C ASN A 133 -1.89 4.84 -15.75
N PRO A 134 -1.90 5.84 -14.84
CA PRO A 134 -2.77 5.82 -13.66
C PRO A 134 -4.26 5.71 -13.99
N ARG A 135 -4.69 6.27 -15.13
CA ARG A 135 -6.10 6.30 -15.54
C ARG A 135 -6.62 4.94 -15.98
N SER A 136 -5.74 3.98 -16.27
CA SER A 136 -6.09 2.60 -16.59
C SER A 136 -6.76 1.88 -15.42
N VAL A 137 -6.40 2.25 -14.18
CA VAL A 137 -6.91 1.59 -12.96
C VAL A 137 -7.67 2.54 -12.04
N VAL A 138 -7.43 3.85 -12.15
CA VAL A 138 -8.14 4.92 -11.45
C VAL A 138 -8.49 6.02 -12.45
N LYS A 139 -9.68 5.94 -13.07
CA LYS A 139 -10.10 6.83 -14.17
C LYS A 139 -9.98 8.32 -13.87
N SER A 140 -10.24 8.73 -12.62
CA SER A 140 -10.17 10.13 -12.17
C SER A 140 -8.78 10.57 -11.70
N SER A 141 -7.74 9.74 -11.87
CA SER A 141 -6.40 10.05 -11.36
C SER A 141 -5.78 11.24 -12.07
N ILE A 142 -5.28 12.19 -11.28
CA ILE A 142 -4.46 13.32 -11.73
C ILE A 142 -2.95 13.01 -11.71
N MET A 143 -2.56 11.82 -11.21
CA MET A 143 -1.16 11.39 -11.20
C MET A 143 -0.62 11.31 -12.62
N GLN A 144 0.62 11.74 -12.81
CA GLN A 144 1.35 11.66 -14.07
C GLN A 144 1.63 10.20 -14.41
N ALA A 145 1.68 9.90 -15.71
CA ALA A 145 2.09 8.59 -16.18
C ALA A 145 3.63 8.53 -16.23
N TYR A 146 4.20 7.37 -15.92
CA TYR A 146 5.65 7.09 -15.96
C TYR A 146 5.99 6.05 -17.04
N PRO A 147 5.58 6.24 -18.32
CA PRO A 147 5.80 5.24 -19.36
C PRO A 147 7.29 4.99 -19.64
N TRP A 148 8.18 5.92 -19.30
CA TRP A 148 9.64 5.78 -19.44
C TRP A 148 10.26 4.75 -18.50
N LEU A 149 9.53 4.28 -17.49
CA LEU A 149 9.95 3.14 -16.66
C LEU A 149 9.70 1.78 -17.35
N TYR A 150 9.13 1.79 -18.56
CA TYR A 150 8.71 0.60 -19.29
C TYR A 150 9.25 0.60 -20.71
N GLU A 151 9.38 -0.59 -21.27
CA GLU A 151 9.78 -0.82 -22.66
C GLU A 151 8.62 -1.43 -23.45
N ILE A 152 8.60 -1.20 -24.77
CA ILE A 152 7.66 -1.86 -25.68
C ILE A 152 8.45 -2.87 -26.49
N LYS A 153 8.11 -4.15 -26.34
CA LYS A 153 8.74 -5.26 -27.08
C LYS A 153 7.72 -5.98 -27.93
N GLU A 154 8.03 -6.22 -29.21
CA GLU A 154 7.16 -7.01 -30.09
C GLU A 154 7.10 -8.47 -29.66
N ASN A 155 8.27 -9.03 -29.32
CA ASN A 155 8.43 -10.40 -28.85
C ASN A 155 9.17 -10.38 -27.50
N PRO A 156 8.45 -10.24 -26.37
CA PRO A 156 9.07 -10.32 -25.05
C PRO A 156 9.70 -11.69 -24.80
N ASP A 157 10.81 -11.71 -24.07
CA ASP A 157 11.48 -12.92 -23.65
C ASP A 157 10.67 -13.65 -22.57
N SER A 158 10.95 -14.94 -22.33
CA SER A 158 10.26 -15.71 -21.29
C SER A 158 10.45 -15.16 -19.87
N ASN A 159 11.53 -14.41 -19.64
CA ASN A 159 11.87 -13.81 -18.34
C ASN A 159 11.35 -12.36 -18.21
N ASP A 160 10.76 -11.82 -19.26
CA ASP A 160 10.20 -10.47 -19.24
C ASP A 160 8.91 -10.44 -18.42
N LEU A 161 8.76 -9.41 -17.59
CA LEU A 161 7.51 -9.14 -16.90
C LEU A 161 6.62 -8.31 -17.81
N VAL A 162 5.73 -8.99 -18.53
CA VAL A 162 4.76 -8.36 -19.43
C VAL A 162 3.62 -7.76 -18.62
N ILE A 163 3.37 -6.47 -18.81
CA ILE A 163 2.32 -5.73 -18.11
C ILE A 163 1.04 -5.76 -18.94
N PRO A 164 -0.06 -6.33 -18.42
CA PRO A 164 -1.35 -6.41 -19.10
C PRO A 164 -2.07 -5.06 -19.04
N VAL A 165 -1.62 -4.10 -19.85
CA VAL A 165 -2.28 -2.80 -19.93
C VAL A 165 -3.63 -2.96 -20.66
N PRO A 166 -4.74 -2.36 -20.17
CA PRO A 166 -6.03 -2.42 -20.85
C PRO A 166 -5.94 -1.91 -22.29
N ASP A 167 -6.72 -2.52 -23.20
CA ASP A 167 -6.64 -2.26 -24.65
C ASP A 167 -6.72 -0.75 -25.01
N GLU A 168 -7.51 0.04 -24.25
CA GLU A 168 -7.64 1.50 -24.41
C GLU A 168 -6.31 2.26 -24.25
N TYR A 169 -5.42 1.74 -23.39
CA TYR A 169 -4.14 2.37 -23.04
C TYR A 169 -2.92 1.57 -23.51
N ALA A 170 -3.15 0.41 -24.15
CA ALA A 170 -2.09 -0.44 -24.67
C ALA A 170 -1.40 0.22 -25.88
N PRO A 171 -0.10 -0.05 -26.10
CA PRO A 171 0.59 0.42 -27.30
C PRO A 171 -0.03 -0.21 -28.56
N LYS A 172 0.04 0.50 -29.69
CA LYS A 172 -0.48 0.00 -30.98
C LYS A 172 0.18 -1.30 -31.43
N ASN A 173 1.49 -1.42 -31.19
CA ASN A 173 2.30 -2.58 -31.53
C ASN A 173 3.12 -3.01 -30.31
N GLY A 174 3.35 -4.31 -30.18
CA GLY A 174 4.14 -4.90 -29.09
C GLY A 174 3.41 -4.94 -27.75
N LYS A 175 4.16 -5.34 -26.72
CA LYS A 175 3.68 -5.48 -25.35
C LYS A 175 4.51 -4.62 -24.41
N VAL A 176 3.86 -4.09 -23.39
CA VAL A 176 4.53 -3.31 -22.34
C VAL A 176 5.29 -4.28 -21.43
N VAL A 177 6.58 -4.00 -21.21
CA VAL A 177 7.48 -4.81 -20.38
C VAL A 177 8.08 -3.92 -19.31
N ALA A 178 8.05 -4.37 -18.05
CA ALA A 178 8.66 -3.64 -16.94
C ALA A 178 10.19 -3.71 -17.02
N THR A 179 10.84 -2.54 -17.02
CA THR A 179 12.30 -2.44 -16.84
C THR A 179 12.69 -2.83 -15.41
N GLN A 180 13.97 -3.06 -15.16
CA GLN A 180 14.44 -3.30 -13.80
C GLN A 180 14.12 -2.13 -12.85
N LYS A 181 14.16 -0.89 -13.35
CA LYS A 181 13.83 0.32 -12.56
C LYS A 181 12.36 0.31 -12.11
N ALA A 182 11.44 -0.09 -13.00
CA ALA A 182 10.03 -0.28 -12.63
C ALA A 182 9.84 -1.38 -11.58
N LYS A 183 10.49 -2.54 -11.76
CA LYS A 183 10.40 -3.68 -10.83
C LYS A 183 10.90 -3.30 -9.44
N ASP A 184 12.06 -2.64 -9.37
CA ASP A 184 12.65 -2.17 -8.11
C ASP A 184 11.72 -1.14 -7.41
N LEU A 185 11.12 -0.20 -8.16
CA LEU A 185 10.15 0.75 -7.61
C LEU A 185 8.93 0.05 -7.03
N VAL A 186 8.34 -0.91 -7.75
CA VAL A 186 7.19 -1.68 -7.25
C VAL A 186 7.56 -2.52 -6.04
N ALA A 187 8.77 -3.11 -6.01
CA ALA A 187 9.27 -3.81 -4.83
C ALA A 187 9.29 -2.89 -3.59
N TYR A 188 9.79 -1.66 -3.74
CA TYR A 188 9.76 -0.67 -2.65
C TYR A 188 8.33 -0.30 -2.22
N LEU A 189 7.39 -0.11 -3.16
CA LEU A 189 6.00 0.16 -2.80
C LEU A 189 5.36 -1.01 -2.04
N LEU A 190 5.65 -2.24 -2.45
CA LEU A 190 5.17 -3.45 -1.78
C LEU A 190 5.83 -3.70 -0.41
N PHE A 191 7.03 -3.15 -0.19
CA PHE A 191 7.70 -3.16 1.11
C PHE A 191 7.00 -2.28 2.16
N LEU A 192 6.32 -1.20 1.74
CA LEU A 192 5.62 -0.27 2.63
C LEU A 192 4.37 -0.89 3.25
N LYS A 193 4.58 -1.65 4.33
CA LYS A 193 3.55 -2.38 5.08
C LYS A 193 3.65 -2.03 6.57
N GLN A 194 2.64 -1.34 7.08
CA GLN A 194 2.53 -1.13 8.51
C GLN A 194 2.24 -2.47 9.20
N LYS A 195 3.05 -2.81 10.21
CA LYS A 195 2.76 -3.94 11.10
C LYS A 195 1.71 -3.52 12.14
N PRO A 196 0.85 -4.44 12.60
CA PRO A 196 0.03 -4.22 13.78
C PRO A 196 0.92 -3.84 14.97
N ILE A 197 0.47 -2.90 15.81
CA ILE A 197 1.14 -2.58 17.07
C ILE A 197 0.42 -3.34 18.18
N GLU A 198 1.14 -4.23 18.87
CA GLU A 198 0.64 -4.93 20.05
C GLU A 198 0.17 -3.90 21.09
N GLY A 199 -1.07 -4.07 21.59
CA GLY A 199 -1.70 -3.16 22.56
C GLY A 199 -2.62 -2.08 21.95
N ILE A 200 -2.46 -1.73 20.66
CA ILE A 200 -3.42 -0.86 19.94
C ILE A 200 -4.46 -1.69 19.19
N SER A 201 -4.09 -2.88 18.69
CA SER A 201 -4.99 -3.74 17.90
C SER A 201 -6.26 -4.16 18.65
N GLN A 202 -6.21 -4.30 19.98
CA GLN A 202 -7.37 -4.73 20.78
C GLN A 202 -8.47 -3.66 20.87
N ILE A 203 -8.13 -2.38 20.71
CA ILE A 203 -9.12 -1.29 20.71
C ILE A 203 -9.82 -1.22 19.34
N GLU A 204 -9.08 -1.43 18.24
CA GLU A 204 -9.64 -1.42 16.88
C GLU A 204 -10.39 -2.72 16.53
N GLU A 205 -9.96 -3.89 17.01
CA GLU A 205 -10.70 -5.16 16.84
C GLU A 205 -12.09 -5.12 17.49
N SER A 206 -12.26 -4.37 18.58
CA SER A 206 -13.57 -4.23 19.24
C SER A 206 -14.56 -3.37 18.44
N THR A 207 -14.06 -2.47 17.59
CA THR A 207 -14.88 -1.58 16.75
C THR A 207 -15.13 -2.15 15.35
N SER A 208 -14.19 -2.90 14.78
CA SER A 208 -14.37 -3.59 13.49
C SER A 208 -15.22 -4.86 13.59
N LYS A 209 -15.30 -5.49 14.78
CA LYS A 209 -16.21 -6.62 15.07
C LYS A 209 -17.70 -6.28 14.99
N ASN A 210 -18.07 -5.00 14.89
CA ASN A 210 -19.47 -4.55 14.90
C ASN A 210 -19.94 -3.88 13.59
N LEU A 211 -19.20 -4.02 12.48
CA LEU A 211 -19.76 -3.68 11.16
C LEU A 211 -20.74 -4.78 10.74
N SER A 212 -21.95 -4.73 11.31
CA SER A 212 -23.10 -5.54 10.91
C SER A 212 -24.23 -4.60 10.47
N GLY A 213 -24.82 -4.86 9.31
CA GLY A 213 -25.82 -3.97 8.69
C GLY A 213 -25.81 -4.04 7.17
N SER A 214 -26.82 -3.44 6.53
CA SER A 214 -27.03 -3.52 5.06
C SER A 214 -25.84 -3.03 4.22
N ASP A 215 -24.98 -2.18 4.78
CA ASP A 215 -23.91 -1.50 4.05
C ASP A 215 -22.51 -2.01 4.41
N ALA A 216 -22.40 -2.94 5.37
CA ALA A 216 -21.11 -3.44 5.86
C ALA A 216 -20.33 -4.16 4.75
N GLY A 217 -20.99 -5.03 3.98
CA GLY A 217 -20.38 -5.73 2.85
C GLY A 217 -19.82 -4.78 1.78
N ALA A 218 -20.54 -3.69 1.47
CA ALA A 218 -20.09 -2.70 0.49
C ALA A 218 -18.83 -1.94 0.96
N GLN A 219 -18.78 -1.54 2.23
CA GLN A 219 -17.62 -0.85 2.80
C GLN A 219 -16.40 -1.76 2.86
N LEU A 220 -16.60 -3.01 3.29
CA LEU A 220 -15.54 -4.02 3.33
C LEU A 220 -15.03 -4.32 1.92
N PHE A 221 -15.91 -4.47 0.93
CA PHE A 221 -15.53 -4.67 -0.47
C PHE A 221 -14.72 -3.48 -1.02
N ASN A 222 -15.19 -2.26 -0.77
CA ASN A 222 -14.51 -1.05 -1.22
C ASN A 222 -13.11 -0.90 -0.62
N THR A 223 -12.91 -1.38 0.60
CA THR A 223 -11.63 -1.30 1.29
C THR A 223 -10.65 -2.38 0.82
N ASN A 224 -11.14 -3.60 0.53
CA ASN A 224 -10.27 -4.77 0.34
C ASN A 224 -10.21 -5.29 -1.10
N CYS A 225 -11.22 -5.01 -1.93
CA CYS A 225 -11.43 -5.70 -3.20
C CYS A 225 -11.56 -4.74 -4.39
N ALA A 226 -12.17 -3.57 -4.18
CA ALA A 226 -12.52 -2.63 -5.26
C ALA A 226 -11.31 -2.02 -5.98
N SER A 227 -10.11 -2.05 -5.40
CA SER A 227 -8.90 -1.55 -6.05
C SER A 227 -8.56 -2.34 -7.33
N CYS A 228 -8.88 -3.64 -7.35
CA CYS A 228 -8.67 -4.53 -8.49
C CYS A 228 -9.98 -4.87 -9.21
N HIS A 229 -11.04 -5.20 -8.45
CA HIS A 229 -12.33 -5.60 -9.02
C HIS A 229 -13.24 -4.42 -9.40
N GLN A 230 -12.80 -3.19 -9.12
CA GLN A 230 -13.56 -1.94 -9.30
C GLN A 230 -14.83 -1.88 -8.43
N GLN A 231 -15.28 -0.68 -8.08
CA GLN A 231 -16.50 -0.50 -7.27
C GLN A 231 -17.77 -1.01 -7.96
N ASN A 232 -17.74 -1.07 -9.30
CA ASN A 232 -18.83 -1.58 -10.12
C ASN A 232 -18.71 -3.09 -10.45
N GLY A 233 -17.71 -3.78 -9.88
CA GLY A 233 -17.50 -5.22 -10.06
C GLY A 233 -17.07 -5.62 -11.47
N GLU A 234 -16.72 -4.70 -12.35
CA GLU A 234 -16.32 -5.01 -13.74
C GLU A 234 -14.87 -5.46 -13.86
N GLY A 235 -14.08 -5.29 -12.80
CA GLY A 235 -12.64 -5.52 -12.84
C GLY A 235 -11.97 -4.65 -13.91
N ILE A 236 -10.87 -5.16 -14.43
CA ILE A 236 -10.11 -4.51 -15.49
C ILE A 236 -9.89 -5.55 -16.57
N SER A 237 -10.42 -5.28 -17.76
CA SER A 237 -10.39 -6.22 -18.90
C SER A 237 -9.01 -6.86 -19.07
N LYS A 238 -8.99 -8.19 -19.18
CA LYS A 238 -7.78 -9.04 -19.35
C LYS A 238 -6.73 -8.96 -18.22
N THR A 239 -7.02 -8.24 -17.13
CA THR A 239 -6.09 -8.02 -16.02
C THR A 239 -6.65 -8.51 -14.70
N PHE A 240 -7.83 -8.01 -14.33
CA PHE A 240 -8.58 -8.40 -13.13
C PHE A 240 -9.98 -8.84 -13.56
N PRO A 241 -10.42 -10.04 -13.18
CA PRO A 241 -11.68 -10.58 -13.67
C PRO A 241 -12.89 -9.80 -13.13
N PRO A 242 -13.98 -9.72 -13.92
CA PRO A 242 -15.25 -9.16 -13.44
C PRO A 242 -15.90 -10.09 -12.41
N LEU A 243 -16.46 -9.50 -11.36
CA LEU A 243 -17.36 -10.15 -10.40
C LEU A 243 -18.82 -9.98 -10.82
N LYS A 244 -19.13 -8.92 -11.57
CA LYS A 244 -20.42 -8.67 -12.20
C LYS A 244 -20.78 -9.79 -13.17
N ASN A 245 -21.97 -10.38 -12.98
CA ASN A 245 -22.49 -11.51 -13.76
C ASN A 245 -21.57 -12.74 -13.79
N SER A 246 -20.70 -12.90 -12.78
CA SER A 246 -19.77 -14.03 -12.72
C SER A 246 -20.50 -15.34 -12.41
N ALA A 247 -20.19 -16.42 -13.13
CA ALA A 247 -20.77 -17.74 -12.89
C ALA A 247 -20.38 -18.29 -11.51
N THR A 248 -19.17 -17.99 -11.02
CA THR A 248 -18.73 -18.40 -9.68
C THR A 248 -19.49 -17.63 -8.60
N VAL A 249 -19.70 -16.32 -8.81
CA VAL A 249 -20.48 -15.49 -7.88
C VAL A 249 -21.96 -15.88 -7.88
N ASN A 250 -22.53 -16.25 -9.03
CA ASN A 250 -23.94 -16.67 -9.13
C ASN A 250 -24.17 -18.16 -8.87
N SER A 251 -23.12 -18.95 -8.60
CA SER A 251 -23.24 -20.38 -8.35
C SER A 251 -24.10 -20.68 -7.12
N ASP A 252 -24.97 -21.70 -7.25
CA ASP A 252 -25.77 -22.23 -6.15
C ASP A 252 -24.89 -22.80 -5.03
N ASN A 253 -23.78 -23.47 -5.38
CA ASN A 253 -22.76 -23.86 -4.41
C ASN A 253 -21.73 -22.73 -4.28
N PRO A 254 -21.60 -22.09 -3.09
CA PRO A 254 -20.66 -20.98 -2.86
C PRO A 254 -19.22 -21.42 -2.59
N ASP A 255 -18.92 -22.71 -2.43
CA ASP A 255 -17.63 -23.21 -1.96
C ASP A 255 -16.45 -22.67 -2.78
N LYS A 256 -16.56 -22.67 -4.12
CA LYS A 256 -15.50 -22.13 -4.99
C LYS A 256 -15.31 -20.63 -4.77
N HIS A 257 -16.39 -19.88 -4.59
CA HIS A 257 -16.33 -18.43 -4.34
C HIS A 257 -15.66 -18.16 -2.99
N ILE A 258 -16.09 -18.83 -1.93
CA ILE A 258 -15.51 -18.73 -0.58
C ILE A 258 -14.02 -19.09 -0.60
N ARG A 259 -13.66 -20.22 -1.22
CA ARG A 259 -12.28 -20.71 -1.34
C ARG A 259 -11.39 -19.71 -2.09
N THR A 260 -11.91 -19.11 -3.16
CA THR A 260 -11.20 -18.10 -3.95
C THR A 260 -10.87 -16.86 -3.10
N VAL A 261 -11.82 -16.36 -2.31
CA VAL A 261 -11.60 -15.19 -1.44
C VAL A 261 -10.61 -15.51 -0.31
N LEU A 262 -10.73 -16.69 0.31
CA LEU A 262 -9.85 -17.10 1.41
C LEU A 262 -8.41 -17.31 0.94
N PHE A 263 -8.21 -18.06 -0.14
CA PHE A 263 -6.89 -18.58 -0.52
C PHE A 263 -6.29 -17.91 -1.76
N GLY A 264 -6.99 -16.93 -2.32
CA GLY A 264 -6.58 -16.26 -3.54
C GLY A 264 -6.74 -17.15 -4.78
N LEU A 265 -6.30 -16.62 -5.92
CA LEU A 265 -6.39 -17.29 -7.20
C LEU A 265 -5.22 -16.89 -8.09
N LYS A 266 -4.61 -17.87 -8.76
CA LYS A 266 -3.49 -17.67 -9.69
C LYS A 266 -3.60 -18.66 -10.85
N GLY A 267 -3.47 -18.16 -12.08
CA GLY A 267 -3.30 -18.98 -13.28
C GLY A 267 -4.52 -19.78 -13.73
N GLU A 268 -5.62 -19.77 -12.99
CA GLU A 268 -6.87 -20.40 -13.43
C GLU A 268 -7.59 -19.55 -14.49
N ALA A 269 -8.11 -20.22 -15.52
CA ALA A 269 -8.95 -19.57 -16.52
C ALA A 269 -10.35 -19.30 -15.96
N ILE A 270 -10.81 -18.06 -16.08
CA ILE A 270 -12.18 -17.64 -15.76
C ILE A 270 -12.88 -17.34 -17.08
N ASN A 271 -13.88 -18.15 -17.42
CA ASN A 271 -14.58 -18.10 -18.71
C ASN A 271 -13.62 -18.19 -19.92
N GLY A 272 -12.59 -19.04 -19.82
CA GLY A 272 -11.60 -19.23 -20.88
C GLY A 272 -10.50 -18.16 -20.96
N ILE A 273 -10.54 -17.14 -20.09
CA ILE A 273 -9.52 -16.10 -20.01
C ILE A 273 -8.62 -16.38 -18.80
N VAL A 274 -7.32 -16.54 -19.04
CA VAL A 274 -6.31 -16.59 -17.97
C VAL A 274 -5.93 -15.17 -17.62
N TYR A 275 -6.08 -14.82 -16.34
CA TYR A 275 -5.70 -13.51 -15.83
C TYR A 275 -4.28 -13.57 -15.27
N PRO A 276 -3.39 -12.66 -15.70
CA PRO A 276 -1.99 -12.66 -15.27
C PRO A 276 -1.81 -12.17 -13.83
N ALA A 277 -2.73 -11.35 -13.32
CA ALA A 277 -2.64 -10.83 -11.96
C ALA A 277 -3.13 -11.87 -10.94
N GLU A 278 -2.37 -12.02 -9.86
CA GLU A 278 -2.71 -12.90 -8.75
C GLU A 278 -3.71 -12.22 -7.81
N MET A 279 -4.79 -12.93 -7.46
CA MET A 279 -5.69 -12.49 -6.41
C MET A 279 -5.09 -12.88 -5.05
N PRO A 280 -4.81 -11.92 -4.16
CA PRO A 280 -4.21 -12.19 -2.86
C PRO A 280 -5.19 -12.91 -1.92
N PRO A 281 -4.72 -13.87 -1.09
CA PRO A 281 -5.55 -14.51 -0.08
C PRO A 281 -6.01 -13.53 0.99
N GLN A 282 -7.27 -13.63 1.42
CA GLN A 282 -7.82 -12.83 2.52
C GLN A 282 -7.96 -13.60 3.84
N LYS A 283 -7.56 -14.87 3.87
CA LYS A 283 -7.66 -15.73 5.05
C LYS A 283 -7.10 -15.07 6.31
N ASP A 284 -5.92 -14.47 6.25
CA ASP A 284 -5.25 -13.95 7.45
C ASP A 284 -5.62 -12.49 7.77
N ASN A 285 -6.33 -11.81 6.86
CA ASN A 285 -6.65 -10.38 6.98
C ASN A 285 -8.08 -10.11 7.42
N LEU A 286 -9.02 -11.04 7.16
CA LEU A 286 -10.46 -10.84 7.39
C LEU A 286 -11.06 -11.97 8.22
N THR A 287 -12.03 -11.66 9.07
CA THR A 287 -12.79 -12.65 9.84
C THR A 287 -13.79 -13.41 8.96
N ASN A 288 -14.39 -14.48 9.48
CA ASN A 288 -15.41 -15.24 8.75
C ASN A 288 -16.65 -14.40 8.46
N GLU A 289 -17.04 -13.56 9.43
CA GLU A 289 -18.18 -12.65 9.34
C GLU A 289 -17.95 -11.60 8.26
N GLN A 290 -16.77 -10.97 8.26
CA GLN A 290 -16.40 -9.97 7.24
C GLN A 290 -16.37 -10.57 5.83
N ILE A 291 -15.82 -11.77 5.67
CA ILE A 291 -15.82 -12.46 4.37
C ILE A 291 -17.23 -12.81 3.92
N ALA A 292 -18.10 -13.26 4.83
CA ALA A 292 -19.49 -13.54 4.50
C ALA A 292 -20.23 -12.26 4.05
N GLU A 293 -20.01 -11.13 4.70
CA GLU A 293 -20.58 -9.83 4.30
C GLU A 293 -20.09 -9.38 2.91
N ILE A 294 -18.78 -9.49 2.64
CA ILE A 294 -18.21 -9.18 1.32
C ILE A 294 -18.84 -10.06 0.24
N ILE A 295 -18.85 -11.38 0.44
CA ILE A 295 -19.38 -12.33 -0.53
C ILE A 295 -20.89 -12.09 -0.74
N ASN A 296 -21.65 -11.81 0.31
CA ASN A 296 -23.07 -11.50 0.20
C ASN A 296 -23.32 -10.21 -0.59
N TYR A 297 -22.48 -9.18 -0.42
CA TYR A 297 -22.53 -7.97 -1.23
C TYR A 297 -22.23 -8.28 -2.70
N GLU A 298 -21.16 -9.02 -3.00
CA GLU A 298 -20.80 -9.42 -4.37
C GLU A 298 -21.93 -10.22 -5.04
N ARG A 299 -22.55 -11.15 -4.31
CA ARG A 299 -23.61 -12.04 -4.79
C ARG A 299 -24.95 -11.35 -5.02
N SER A 300 -25.16 -10.17 -4.45
CA SER A 300 -26.39 -9.37 -4.61
C SER A 300 -26.20 -8.09 -5.41
N SER A 301 -24.96 -7.76 -5.77
CA SER A 301 -24.62 -6.51 -6.48
C SER A 301 -24.50 -6.70 -7.99
N TRP A 302 -24.61 -5.59 -8.72
CA TRP A 302 -24.31 -5.50 -10.15
C TRP A 302 -25.13 -6.45 -11.06
N GLY A 303 -26.30 -6.89 -10.59
CA GLY A 303 -27.17 -7.84 -11.31
C GLY A 303 -26.93 -9.31 -10.95
N ASN A 304 -26.04 -9.59 -9.99
CA ASN A 304 -25.88 -10.91 -9.42
C ASN A 304 -27.09 -11.30 -8.56
N ASN A 305 -27.41 -12.60 -8.56
CA ASN A 305 -28.55 -13.20 -7.85
C ASN A 305 -28.12 -14.45 -7.06
N GLY A 306 -26.88 -14.47 -6.55
CA GLY A 306 -26.36 -15.58 -5.77
C GLY A 306 -27.04 -15.69 -4.40
N LYS A 307 -27.33 -16.92 -3.95
CA LYS A 307 -27.86 -17.19 -2.60
C LYS A 307 -26.92 -16.67 -1.52
N LYS A 308 -27.43 -16.02 -0.48
CA LYS A 308 -26.60 -15.56 0.65
C LYS A 308 -25.91 -16.74 1.34
N ILE A 309 -24.73 -16.46 1.88
CA ILE A 309 -23.94 -17.37 2.71
C ILE A 309 -23.85 -16.86 4.14
N THR A 310 -23.37 -17.71 5.03
CA THR A 310 -23.18 -17.43 6.45
C THR A 310 -21.70 -17.45 6.84
N ALA A 311 -21.37 -16.89 8.01
CA ALA A 311 -20.03 -16.99 8.57
C ALA A 311 -19.62 -18.45 8.85
N ASP A 312 -20.58 -19.35 9.09
CA ASP A 312 -20.33 -20.77 9.33
C ASP A 312 -19.88 -21.49 8.04
N ASP A 313 -20.45 -21.12 6.89
CA ASP A 313 -20.01 -21.61 5.58
C ASP A 313 -18.55 -21.24 5.32
N VAL A 314 -18.18 -19.99 5.62
CA VAL A 314 -16.79 -19.51 5.51
C VAL A 314 -15.88 -20.26 6.47
N ARG A 315 -16.30 -20.44 7.73
CA ARG A 315 -15.51 -21.13 8.76
C ARG A 315 -15.21 -22.57 8.36
N LYS A 316 -16.18 -23.27 7.78
CA LYS A 316 -16.02 -24.64 7.28
C LYS A 316 -14.94 -24.70 6.20
N ILE A 317 -15.06 -23.90 5.13
CA ILE A 317 -14.09 -23.90 4.03
C ILE A 317 -12.70 -23.44 4.49
N ARG A 318 -12.64 -22.48 5.42
CA ARG A 318 -11.37 -22.02 6.02
C ARG A 318 -10.63 -23.14 6.76
N ALA A 319 -11.37 -24.02 7.45
CA ALA A 319 -10.80 -25.15 8.18
C ALA A 319 -10.34 -26.28 7.25
N GLU A 320 -11.00 -26.47 6.10
CA GLU A 320 -10.63 -27.49 5.10
C GLU A 320 -9.29 -27.22 4.41
N GLY A 321 -8.80 -25.97 4.39
CA GLY A 321 -7.56 -25.59 3.71
C GLY A 321 -7.76 -25.29 2.22
N LYS A 322 -6.66 -25.10 1.47
CA LYS A 322 -6.70 -24.74 0.04
C LYS A 322 -7.09 -25.93 -0.84
#